data_AF-A0A3N0X9A7-F1
#
_entry.id   AF-A0A3N0X9A7-F1
#
_cell.length_a   1.000
_cell.length_b   1.000
_cell.length_c   1.000
_cell.angle_alpha   90.00
_cell.angle_beta   90.00
_cell.angle_gamma   90.00
#
_symmetry.space_group_name_H-M   'P 1'
#
loop_
_entity.id
_entity.type
_entity.pdbx_description
1 polymer ?
#
loop_
_entity_poly.entity_id
_entity_poly.type
_entity_poly.pdbx_seq_one_letter_code
_entity_poly.pdbx_strand_id
1 'polypeptide(L)'
;MNRVQFGTREKIFSNIFSIEFPKFIYKYDCKFKSNIDIYNIINEEGIDFPKFTIKSNFLYTFTDLKIISPTILEKLLNNKKSVETNVPLRFIQSKKENRNIVTEIVNSHLKSFFHRKRINFFKERNRFYFALINKEPLKIKIKSEDKSAEYYEQISYFSKGKRIHRTVVSKHNYYDTFFYKHHGFQIKYEWFNNFLVLIIEPKYHYSQDGKTPLDNPIRITRLNNQIKVSERNSQYNNHITSLTSYLGGNSWRSTDGFSDILFKRNFFEVSFGIRELNPKRVFDEETQQLSLFD
;
A
#
# COMPACT_ATOMS: atom_id res chain seq x y z
N MET A 1 24.41 -12.27 -28.29
CA MET A 1 23.33 -12.74 -27.40
C MET A 1 24.00 -13.48 -26.26
N ASN A 2 24.11 -12.89 -25.05
CA ASN A 2 24.74 -13.57 -23.93
C ASN A 2 23.76 -14.60 -23.37
N ARG A 3 24.10 -15.89 -23.45
CA ARG A 3 23.38 -16.96 -22.74
C ARG A 3 23.58 -16.73 -21.23
N VAL A 4 22.48 -16.69 -20.48
CA VAL A 4 22.54 -16.63 -19.01
C VAL A 4 23.06 -17.97 -18.51
N GLN A 5 24.14 -17.95 -17.72
CA GLN A 5 24.80 -19.15 -17.22
C GLN A 5 23.87 -19.88 -16.23
N PHE A 6 23.77 -21.22 -16.37
CA PHE A 6 22.98 -22.05 -15.47
C PHE A 6 23.47 -21.90 -14.02
N GLY A 7 22.52 -21.65 -13.10
CA GLY A 7 22.83 -21.43 -11.68
C GLY A 7 23.11 -19.98 -11.29
N THR A 8 23.00 -19.03 -12.23
CA THR A 8 23.04 -17.60 -11.90
C THR A 8 21.85 -17.27 -11.01
N ARG A 9 22.11 -16.91 -9.76
CA ARG A 9 21.09 -16.46 -8.81
C ARG A 9 20.97 -14.96 -8.85
N GLU A 10 19.76 -14.48 -9.09
CA GLU A 10 19.45 -13.04 -9.00
C GLU A 10 18.37 -12.80 -7.95
N LYS A 11 18.52 -11.71 -7.20
CA LYS A 11 17.46 -11.20 -6.32
C LYS A 11 16.50 -10.35 -7.14
N ILE A 12 15.27 -10.83 -7.31
CA ILE A 12 14.21 -10.05 -7.95
C ILE A 12 13.62 -9.05 -6.95
N PHE A 13 13.51 -7.81 -7.43
CA PHE A 13 12.74 -6.76 -6.76
C PHE A 13 11.24 -7.09 -6.80
N SER A 14 10.62 -7.29 -5.63
CA SER A 14 9.18 -7.48 -5.54
C SER A 14 8.43 -6.20 -5.20
N ASN A 15 7.13 -6.17 -5.49
CA ASN A 15 6.18 -5.19 -4.99
C ASN A 15 5.40 -5.70 -3.75
N ILE A 16 5.93 -6.74 -3.10
CA ILE A 16 5.31 -7.46 -1.99
C ILE A 16 6.05 -7.11 -0.70
N PHE A 17 5.28 -6.79 0.33
CA PHE A 17 5.77 -6.44 1.65
C PHE A 17 5.18 -7.38 2.69
N SER A 18 6.02 -8.05 3.48
CA SER A 18 5.57 -8.72 4.70
C SER A 18 5.19 -7.68 5.75
N ILE A 19 4.13 -7.97 6.50
CA ILE A 19 3.60 -7.11 7.54
C ILE A 19 3.88 -7.75 8.90
N GLU A 20 4.65 -7.06 9.72
CA GLU A 20 4.87 -7.40 11.13
C GLU A 20 4.01 -6.47 11.98
N PHE A 21 2.99 -7.03 12.62
CA PHE A 21 2.08 -6.34 13.52
C PHE A 21 2.50 -6.53 15.00
N PRO A 22 1.98 -5.71 15.93
CA PRO A 22 2.20 -5.85 17.35
C PRO A 22 1.85 -7.25 17.90
N LYS A 23 2.48 -7.63 19.01
CA LYS A 23 2.36 -8.96 19.61
C LYS A 23 0.94 -9.28 20.13
N PHE A 24 0.14 -8.26 20.40
CA PHE A 24 -1.16 -8.40 21.03
C PHE A 24 -2.24 -7.76 20.19
N ILE A 25 -3.42 -8.38 20.23
CA ILE A 25 -4.67 -7.74 19.83
C ILE A 25 -5.59 -7.73 21.04
N TYR A 26 -6.12 -6.55 21.34
CA TYR A 26 -7.02 -6.32 22.45
C TYR A 26 -8.44 -6.22 21.92
N LYS A 27 -9.34 -6.94 22.60
CA LYS A 27 -10.77 -6.94 22.32
C LYS A 27 -11.52 -6.34 23.51
N TYR A 28 -12.34 -5.33 23.25
CA TYR A 28 -13.18 -4.67 24.25
C TYR A 28 -14.66 -4.73 23.85
N ASP A 29 -15.54 -4.90 24.83
CA ASP A 29 -16.99 -4.78 24.63
C ASP A 29 -17.37 -3.30 24.50
N CYS A 30 -17.94 -2.93 23.37
CA CYS A 30 -18.15 -1.56 22.94
C CYS A 30 -19.65 -1.22 22.89
N LYS A 31 -19.98 0.01 23.31
CA LYS A 31 -21.34 0.56 23.23
C LYS A 31 -21.80 0.81 21.80
N PHE A 32 -20.85 0.96 20.87
CA PHE A 32 -21.09 1.35 19.49
C PHE A 32 -20.87 0.20 18.51
N LYS A 33 -21.56 0.28 17.37
CA LYS A 33 -21.44 -0.69 16.26
C LYS A 33 -20.70 -0.11 15.05
N SER A 34 -20.48 1.21 15.01
CA SER A 34 -19.85 1.91 13.89
C SER A 34 -18.60 2.65 14.33
N ASN A 35 -17.53 2.57 13.51
CA ASN A 35 -16.30 3.32 13.75
C ASN A 35 -16.55 4.83 13.76
N ILE A 36 -17.55 5.32 13.01
CA ILE A 36 -17.87 6.74 12.87
C ILE A 36 -18.29 7.33 14.23
N ASP A 37 -19.14 6.62 14.97
CA ASP A 37 -19.67 7.11 16.25
C ASP A 37 -18.53 7.33 17.27
N ILE A 38 -17.58 6.39 17.32
CA ILE A 38 -16.40 6.52 18.16
C ILE A 38 -15.50 7.67 17.69
N TYR A 39 -15.27 7.80 16.37
CA TYR A 39 -14.46 8.90 15.85
C TYR A 39 -15.07 10.27 16.14
N ASN A 40 -16.40 10.41 16.10
CA ASN A 40 -17.07 11.66 16.46
C ASN A 40 -16.77 12.04 17.92
N ILE A 41 -16.93 11.10 18.86
CA ILE A 41 -16.61 11.32 20.27
C ILE A 41 -15.13 11.68 20.46
N ILE A 42 -14.22 10.93 19.85
CA ILE A 42 -12.77 11.20 19.93
C ILE A 42 -12.43 12.60 19.42
N ASN A 43 -13.02 13.00 18.29
CA ASN A 43 -12.76 14.29 17.66
C ASN A 43 -13.37 15.45 18.45
N GLU A 44 -14.58 15.28 19.00
CA GLU A 44 -15.23 16.26 19.87
C GLU A 44 -14.41 16.53 21.14
N GLU A 45 -13.81 15.48 21.70
CA GLU A 45 -12.95 15.56 22.89
C GLU A 45 -11.51 15.97 22.56
N GLY A 46 -11.15 16.04 21.26
CA GLY A 46 -9.81 16.43 20.80
C GLY A 46 -8.68 15.50 21.26
N ILE A 47 -8.97 14.22 21.47
CA ILE A 47 -7.99 13.25 21.99
C ILE A 47 -7.35 12.42 20.89
N ASP A 48 -6.09 12.05 21.07
CA ASP A 48 -5.47 11.01 20.27
C ASP A 48 -5.97 9.63 20.71
N PHE A 49 -6.25 8.77 19.74
CA PHE A 49 -6.78 7.42 20.00
C PHE A 49 -6.12 6.37 19.09
N PRO A 50 -5.76 5.18 19.62
CA PRO A 50 -5.17 4.10 18.84
C PRO A 50 -6.02 3.72 17.64
N LYS A 51 -5.42 3.24 16.55
CA LYS A 51 -6.22 2.70 15.44
C LYS A 51 -6.98 1.46 15.91
N PHE A 52 -8.24 1.39 15.50
CA PHE A 52 -9.15 0.33 15.86
C PHE A 52 -10.09 -0.02 14.70
N THR A 53 -10.80 -1.14 14.84
CA THR A 53 -11.99 -1.44 14.06
C THR A 53 -13.07 -2.03 14.97
N ILE A 54 -14.33 -1.77 14.65
CA ILE A 54 -15.48 -2.37 15.32
C ILE A 54 -16.05 -3.49 14.45
N LYS A 55 -16.29 -4.65 15.07
CA LYS A 55 -17.12 -5.72 14.50
C LYS A 55 -18.17 -6.15 15.49
N SER A 56 -19.42 -6.05 15.07
CA SER A 56 -20.59 -6.28 15.93
C SER A 56 -20.54 -5.30 17.12
N ASN A 57 -20.36 -5.80 18.35
CA ASN A 57 -20.29 -4.98 19.57
C ASN A 57 -18.87 -4.96 20.15
N PHE A 58 -17.85 -5.29 19.37
CA PHE A 58 -16.49 -5.39 19.86
C PHE A 58 -15.55 -4.43 19.14
N LEU A 59 -14.77 -3.70 19.93
CA LEU A 59 -13.66 -2.89 19.47
C LEU A 59 -12.38 -3.72 19.51
N TYR A 60 -11.66 -3.74 18.39
CA TYR A 60 -10.37 -4.42 18.24
C TYR A 60 -9.27 -3.41 17.95
N THR A 61 -8.16 -3.49 18.66
CA THR A 61 -6.99 -2.62 18.49
C THR A 61 -5.70 -3.36 18.85
N PHE A 62 -4.55 -2.85 18.40
CA PHE A 62 -3.24 -3.38 18.78
C PHE A 62 -2.68 -2.79 20.09
N THR A 63 -3.37 -1.82 20.68
CA THR A 63 -2.93 -1.12 21.90
C THR A 63 -3.86 -1.40 23.07
N ASP A 64 -3.33 -1.64 24.27
CA ASP A 64 -4.16 -1.71 25.47
C ASP A 64 -4.73 -0.31 25.75
N LEU A 65 -6.06 -0.19 25.69
CA LEU A 65 -6.78 1.05 25.91
C LEU A 65 -6.70 1.57 27.36
N LYS A 66 -6.10 0.83 28.30
CA LYS A 66 -5.85 1.33 29.67
C LYS A 66 -5.02 2.63 29.72
N ILE A 67 -4.28 2.93 28.66
CA ILE A 67 -3.54 4.18 28.52
C ILE A 67 -4.45 5.40 28.26
N ILE A 68 -5.70 5.16 27.85
CA ILE A 68 -6.69 6.20 27.57
C ILE A 68 -7.42 6.55 28.86
N SER A 69 -7.79 7.82 29.00
CA SER A 69 -8.50 8.32 30.17
C SER A 69 -9.73 7.45 30.50
N PRO A 70 -9.93 7.05 31.78
CA PRO A 70 -11.09 6.27 32.20
C PRO A 70 -12.44 6.90 31.84
N THR A 71 -12.52 8.24 31.85
CA THR A 71 -13.75 8.99 31.51
C THR A 71 -14.15 8.79 30.05
N ILE A 72 -13.17 8.78 29.15
CA ILE A 72 -13.39 8.50 27.74
C ILE A 72 -13.78 7.04 27.54
N LEU A 73 -13.09 6.11 28.20
CA LEU A 73 -13.41 4.69 28.09
C LEU A 73 -14.83 4.36 28.56
N GLU A 74 -15.34 5.07 29.58
CA GLU A 74 -16.74 4.94 30.01
C GLU A 74 -17.73 5.40 28.95
N LYS A 75 -17.40 6.42 28.15
CA LYS A 75 -18.24 6.82 27.01
C LYS A 75 -18.26 5.74 25.92
N LEU A 76 -17.15 5.02 25.72
CA LEU A 76 -16.95 4.11 24.59
C LEU A 76 -17.31 2.64 24.86
N LEU A 77 -17.06 2.14 26.07
CA LEU A 77 -17.06 0.70 26.38
C LEU A 77 -18.18 0.32 27.35
N ASN A 78 -18.77 -0.87 27.16
CA ASN A 78 -19.68 -1.47 28.13
C ASN A 78 -18.92 -1.98 29.37
N ASN A 79 -17.69 -2.45 29.14
CA ASN A 79 -16.79 -2.94 30.18
C ASN A 79 -15.34 -2.55 29.84
N LYS A 80 -14.60 -2.04 30.82
CA LYS A 80 -13.18 -1.68 30.69
C LYS A 80 -12.24 -2.89 30.62
N LYS A 81 -12.71 -4.09 30.98
CA LYS A 81 -11.93 -5.32 30.88
C LYS A 81 -11.73 -5.70 29.41
N SER A 82 -10.48 -5.80 28.98
CA SER A 82 -10.11 -6.42 27.71
C SER A 82 -10.08 -7.94 27.81
N VAL A 83 -10.39 -8.59 26.70
CA VAL A 83 -9.89 -9.93 26.42
C VAL A 83 -8.61 -9.75 25.60
N GLU A 84 -7.48 -10.06 26.23
CA GLU A 84 -6.18 -10.09 25.57
C GLU A 84 -6.03 -11.41 24.83
N THR A 85 -5.83 -11.37 23.51
CA THR A 85 -5.44 -12.56 22.76
C THR A 85 -3.96 -12.49 22.47
N ASN A 86 -3.20 -13.33 23.17
CA ASN A 86 -1.77 -13.46 22.94
C ASN A 86 -1.54 -14.06 21.54
N VAL A 87 -0.77 -13.34 20.72
CA VAL A 87 -0.39 -13.67 19.34
C VAL A 87 -1.55 -13.50 18.34
N PRO A 88 -1.52 -12.46 17.48
CA PRO A 88 -2.46 -12.34 16.37
C PRO A 88 -2.49 -13.59 15.50
N LEU A 89 -1.41 -14.37 15.42
CA LEU A 89 -1.38 -15.67 14.76
C LEU A 89 -2.47 -16.63 15.29
N ARG A 90 -2.61 -16.79 16.62
CA ARG A 90 -3.66 -17.63 17.23
C ARG A 90 -5.05 -17.04 17.00
N PHE A 91 -5.17 -15.71 17.13
CA PHE A 91 -6.41 -15.00 16.84
C PHE A 91 -6.86 -15.23 15.38
N ILE A 92 -5.95 -15.08 14.42
CA ILE A 92 -6.18 -15.28 12.97
C ILE A 92 -6.46 -16.74 12.63
N GLN A 93 -5.82 -17.69 13.32
CA GLN A 93 -6.04 -19.12 13.13
C GLN A 93 -7.41 -19.57 13.67
N SER A 94 -7.91 -18.93 14.72
CA SER A 94 -9.16 -19.35 15.35
C SER A 94 -10.39 -19.19 14.45
N LYS A 95 -10.46 -18.12 13.64
CA LYS A 95 -11.58 -17.83 12.74
C LYS A 95 -11.10 -17.06 11.51
N LYS A 96 -11.58 -17.42 10.32
CA LYS A 96 -11.20 -16.75 9.07
C LYS A 96 -11.60 -15.27 9.08
N GLU A 97 -12.70 -14.93 9.73
CA GLU A 97 -13.21 -13.57 9.85
C GLU A 97 -12.24 -12.65 10.61
N ASN A 98 -11.43 -13.20 11.53
CA ASN A 98 -10.45 -12.44 12.31
C ASN A 98 -9.32 -11.86 11.43
N ARG A 99 -9.07 -12.48 10.26
CA ARG A 99 -8.15 -11.93 9.25
C ARG A 99 -8.60 -10.56 8.77
N ASN A 100 -9.91 -10.38 8.55
CA ASN A 100 -10.46 -9.12 8.08
C ASN A 100 -10.33 -8.03 9.15
N ILE A 101 -10.52 -8.37 10.42
CA ILE A 101 -10.31 -7.45 11.55
C ILE A 101 -8.86 -6.92 11.55
N VAL A 102 -7.89 -7.82 11.48
CA VAL A 102 -6.46 -7.46 11.44
C VAL A 102 -6.15 -6.60 10.22
N THR A 103 -6.62 -7.00 9.03
CA THR A 103 -6.44 -6.22 7.80
C THR A 103 -7.04 -4.82 7.91
N GLU A 104 -8.20 -4.66 8.53
CA GLU A 104 -8.85 -3.35 8.70
C GLU A 104 -8.05 -2.41 9.62
N ILE A 105 -7.53 -2.93 10.74
CA ILE A 105 -6.67 -2.14 11.64
C ILE A 105 -5.41 -1.72 10.89
N VAL A 106 -4.73 -2.66 10.21
CA VAL A 106 -3.54 -2.38 9.38
C VAL A 106 -3.84 -1.32 8.31
N ASN A 107 -4.99 -1.41 7.65
CA ASN A 107 -5.41 -0.45 6.63
C ASN A 107 -5.64 0.95 7.21
N SER A 108 -6.15 1.04 8.45
CA SER A 108 -6.30 2.31 9.16
C SER A 108 -4.94 2.98 9.44
N HIS A 109 -3.96 2.20 9.91
CA HIS A 109 -2.57 2.66 10.03
C HIS A 109 -2.02 3.16 8.70
N LEU A 110 -2.17 2.35 7.64
CA LEU A 110 -1.65 2.68 6.31
C LEU A 110 -2.26 3.95 5.72
N LYS A 111 -3.58 4.12 5.81
CA LYS A 111 -4.25 5.35 5.36
C LYS A 111 -3.69 6.58 6.07
N SER A 112 -3.52 6.51 7.39
CA SER A 112 -2.94 7.62 8.16
C SER A 112 -1.49 7.89 7.77
N PHE A 113 -0.68 6.86 7.58
CA PHE A 113 0.70 6.99 7.12
C PHE A 113 0.79 7.64 5.73
N PHE A 114 0.00 7.17 4.76
CA PHE A 114 -0.03 7.73 3.41
C PHE A 114 -0.53 9.17 3.41
N HIS A 115 -1.54 9.50 4.22
CA HIS A 115 -2.01 10.87 4.37
C HIS A 115 -0.90 11.82 4.86
N ARG A 116 -0.14 11.44 5.90
CA ARG A 116 1.04 12.21 6.36
C ARG A 116 2.12 12.38 5.29
N LYS A 117 2.21 11.43 4.36
CA LYS A 117 3.09 11.46 3.18
C LYS A 117 2.49 12.22 1.98
N ARG A 118 1.37 12.93 2.17
CA ARG A 118 0.64 13.69 1.13
C ARG A 118 0.10 12.80 0.00
N ILE A 119 -0.28 11.58 0.35
CA ILE A 119 -0.89 10.61 -0.55
C ILE A 119 -2.35 10.44 -0.13
N ASN A 120 -3.27 10.89 -0.97
CA ASN A 120 -4.71 10.84 -0.74
C ASN A 120 -5.28 9.50 -1.18
N PHE A 121 -6.46 9.16 -0.63
CA PHE A 121 -7.20 7.94 -0.98
C PHE A 121 -8.51 8.30 -1.68
N PHE A 122 -8.70 7.76 -2.89
CA PHE A 122 -9.95 7.85 -3.64
C PHE A 122 -10.73 6.53 -3.48
N LYS A 123 -11.86 6.59 -2.77
CA LYS A 123 -12.59 5.41 -2.28
C LYS A 123 -13.21 4.60 -3.42
N GLU A 124 -13.81 5.26 -4.39
CA GLU A 124 -14.60 4.70 -5.49
C GLU A 124 -13.76 3.78 -6.39
N ARG A 125 -12.44 4.05 -6.50
CA ARG A 125 -11.51 3.20 -7.26
C ARG A 125 -10.45 2.53 -6.38
N ASN A 126 -10.63 2.55 -5.06
CA ASN A 126 -9.69 2.02 -4.07
C ASN A 126 -8.24 2.41 -4.37
N ARG A 127 -7.97 3.71 -4.60
CA ARG A 127 -6.70 4.17 -5.18
C ARG A 127 -6.05 5.25 -4.32
N PHE A 128 -4.79 5.04 -3.99
CA PHE A 128 -3.92 6.06 -3.42
C PHE A 128 -3.28 6.88 -4.52
N TYR A 129 -3.12 8.19 -4.33
CA TYR A 129 -2.51 9.09 -5.31
C TYR A 129 -1.81 10.27 -4.63
N PHE A 130 -0.74 10.77 -5.24
CA PHE A 130 -0.04 11.96 -4.75
C PHE A 130 -0.94 13.20 -4.91
N ALA A 131 -1.13 13.94 -3.83
CA ALA A 131 -1.97 15.14 -3.82
C ALA A 131 -1.29 16.30 -4.57
N LEU A 132 -2.08 17.15 -5.21
CA LEU A 132 -1.63 18.47 -5.69
C LEU A 132 -1.56 19.43 -4.49
N ILE A 133 -0.40 20.04 -4.26
CA ILE A 133 -0.16 20.92 -3.10
C ILE A 133 0.25 22.30 -3.59
N ASN A 134 1.20 22.33 -4.52
CA ASN A 134 1.68 23.56 -5.14
C ASN A 134 0.60 24.11 -6.08
N LYS A 135 0.32 25.41 -5.94
CA LYS A 135 -0.59 26.13 -6.84
C LYS A 135 0.08 26.49 -8.16
N GLU A 136 1.40 26.59 -8.17
CA GLU A 136 2.21 26.95 -9.33
C GLU A 136 3.07 25.77 -9.79
N PRO A 137 3.32 25.64 -11.10
CA PRO A 137 4.15 24.57 -11.61
C PRO A 137 5.63 24.83 -11.33
N LEU A 138 6.32 23.80 -10.84
CA LEU A 138 7.78 23.76 -10.70
C LEU A 138 8.50 23.85 -12.05
N LYS A 139 7.85 23.35 -13.11
CA LYS A 139 8.39 23.35 -14.47
C LYS A 139 7.29 23.26 -15.50
N ILE A 140 7.41 24.02 -16.58
CA ILE A 140 6.55 23.93 -17.76
C ILE A 140 7.36 23.33 -18.91
N LYS A 141 6.79 22.33 -19.59
CA LYS A 141 7.35 21.73 -20.80
C LYS A 141 6.37 21.91 -21.96
N ILE A 142 6.73 22.76 -22.90
CA ILE A 142 6.01 22.93 -24.16
C ILE A 142 6.42 21.79 -25.11
N LYS A 143 5.46 21.08 -25.66
CA LYS A 143 5.69 20.00 -26.65
C LYS A 143 5.36 20.45 -28.07
N SER A 144 4.32 21.27 -28.21
CA SER A 144 3.88 21.94 -29.45
C SER A 144 3.00 23.13 -29.06
N GLU A 145 2.56 23.94 -30.03
CA GLU A 145 1.65 25.07 -29.82
C GLU A 145 0.44 24.69 -28.96
N ASP A 146 -0.22 23.56 -29.29
CA ASP A 146 -1.43 23.12 -28.57
C ASP A 146 -1.19 22.13 -27.42
N LYS A 147 0.07 21.80 -27.10
CA LYS A 147 0.39 20.74 -26.12
C LYS A 147 1.48 21.16 -25.17
N SER A 148 1.12 21.23 -23.89
CA SER A 148 2.07 21.50 -22.81
C SER A 148 1.86 20.55 -21.63
N ALA A 149 2.89 20.39 -20.82
CA ALA A 149 2.81 19.70 -19.55
C ALA A 149 3.42 20.58 -18.46
N GLU A 150 2.64 20.83 -17.42
CA GLU A 150 3.03 21.60 -16.25
C GLU A 150 3.27 20.62 -15.09
N TYR A 151 4.42 20.67 -14.44
CA TYR A 151 4.84 19.74 -13.39
C TYR A 151 4.75 20.40 -12.04
N TYR A 152 3.97 19.85 -11.12
CA TYR A 152 3.63 20.48 -9.84
C TYR A 152 4.32 19.83 -8.65
N GLU A 153 4.42 18.51 -8.64
CA GLU A 153 4.95 17.78 -7.48
C GLU A 153 6.04 16.83 -7.91
N GLN A 154 7.12 16.79 -7.11
CA GLN A 154 8.22 15.86 -7.29
C GLN A 154 8.58 15.15 -5.99
N ILE A 155 8.86 13.86 -6.08
CA ILE A 155 9.46 13.09 -4.98
C ILE A 155 10.95 12.88 -5.25
N SER A 156 11.76 12.94 -4.20
CA SER A 156 13.14 12.46 -4.22
C SER A 156 13.18 10.98 -3.87
N TYR A 157 13.97 10.21 -4.60
CA TYR A 157 14.23 8.80 -4.28
C TYR A 157 15.67 8.41 -4.62
N PHE A 158 16.19 7.36 -3.99
CA PHE A 158 17.52 6.84 -4.29
C PHE A 158 17.44 5.71 -5.31
N SER A 159 18.27 5.80 -6.34
CA SER A 159 18.45 4.73 -7.32
C SER A 159 19.92 4.65 -7.69
N LYS A 160 20.49 3.44 -7.63
CA LYS A 160 21.91 3.17 -7.91
C LYS A 160 22.87 4.14 -7.19
N GLY A 161 22.59 4.42 -5.91
CA GLY A 161 23.42 5.31 -5.09
C GLY A 161 23.26 6.82 -5.37
N LYS A 162 22.38 7.22 -6.31
CA LYS A 162 22.13 8.64 -6.63
C LYS A 162 20.73 9.06 -6.22
N ARG A 163 20.61 10.29 -5.72
CA ARG A 163 19.30 10.92 -5.48
C ARG A 163 18.73 11.40 -6.82
N ILE A 164 17.52 10.96 -7.13
CA ILE A 164 16.80 11.28 -8.36
C ILE A 164 15.47 11.92 -8.00
N HIS A 165 15.04 12.90 -8.80
CA HIS A 165 13.73 13.53 -8.68
C HIS A 165 12.75 12.94 -9.70
N ARG A 166 11.53 12.66 -9.25
CA ARG A 166 10.45 12.14 -10.09
C ARG A 166 9.22 13.00 -9.95
N THR A 167 8.69 13.51 -11.06
CA THR A 167 7.37 14.15 -11.10
C THR A 167 6.28 13.15 -10.78
N VAL A 168 5.45 13.48 -9.79
CA VAL A 168 4.31 12.66 -9.35
C VAL A 168 2.96 13.32 -9.59
N VAL A 169 2.91 14.63 -9.83
CA VAL A 169 1.70 15.33 -10.26
C VAL A 169 2.04 16.27 -11.41
N SER A 170 1.29 16.16 -12.51
CA SER A 170 1.43 17.00 -13.69
C SER A 170 0.09 17.33 -14.32
N LYS A 171 -0.10 18.57 -14.76
CA LYS A 171 -1.22 18.98 -15.61
C LYS A 171 -0.82 18.82 -17.06
N HIS A 172 -1.69 18.23 -17.86
CA HIS A 172 -1.49 18.07 -19.29
C HIS A 172 -2.54 18.87 -20.05
N ASN A 173 -2.09 19.79 -20.89
CA ASN A 173 -2.94 20.61 -21.74
C ASN A 173 -2.91 20.06 -23.18
N TYR A 174 -4.08 19.99 -23.81
CA TYR A 174 -4.30 19.55 -25.18
C TYR A 174 -5.43 20.39 -25.79
N TYR A 175 -5.09 21.31 -26.69
CA TYR A 175 -6.04 22.30 -27.23
C TYR A 175 -6.80 22.96 -26.05
N ASP A 176 -8.12 23.01 -26.09
CA ASP A 176 -8.98 23.61 -25.06
C ASP A 176 -9.27 22.68 -23.86
N THR A 177 -8.57 21.54 -23.76
CA THR A 177 -8.82 20.58 -22.68
C THR A 177 -7.57 20.32 -21.85
N PHE A 178 -7.76 20.17 -20.55
CA PHE A 178 -6.69 19.76 -19.66
C PHE A 178 -7.14 18.72 -18.64
N PHE A 179 -6.17 18.08 -18.00
CA PHE A 179 -6.38 17.21 -16.85
C PHE A 179 -5.10 17.11 -16.04
N TYR A 180 -5.24 16.82 -14.75
CA TYR A 180 -4.11 16.45 -13.90
C TYR A 180 -3.91 14.94 -13.92
N LYS A 181 -2.66 14.53 -14.06
CA LYS A 181 -2.18 13.16 -13.92
C LYS A 181 -1.44 13.06 -12.60
N HIS A 182 -1.93 12.18 -11.74
CA HIS A 182 -1.32 11.85 -10.46
C HIS A 182 -0.74 10.44 -10.55
N HIS A 183 0.53 10.29 -10.21
CA HIS A 183 1.08 8.99 -9.84
C HIS A 183 0.30 8.47 -8.62
N GLY A 184 0.03 7.18 -8.62
CA GLY A 184 -0.70 6.54 -7.56
C GLY A 184 -0.45 5.05 -7.52
N PHE A 185 -1.18 4.37 -6.67
CA PHE A 185 -1.11 2.94 -6.51
C PHE A 185 -2.38 2.39 -5.88
N GLN A 186 -2.61 1.11 -6.10
CA GLN A 186 -3.58 0.33 -5.35
C GLN A 186 -2.81 -0.57 -4.40
N ILE A 187 -3.42 -0.86 -3.26
CA ILE A 187 -2.90 -1.86 -2.33
C ILE A 187 -3.83 -3.06 -2.29
N LYS A 188 -3.25 -4.24 -2.17
CA LYS A 188 -3.96 -5.49 -1.90
C LYS A 188 -3.35 -6.15 -0.69
N TYR A 189 -4.18 -6.81 0.10
CA TYR A 189 -3.75 -7.62 1.22
C TYR A 189 -3.97 -9.08 0.87
N GLU A 190 -2.94 -9.89 1.01
CA GLU A 190 -3.03 -11.33 0.78
C GLU A 190 -2.54 -12.08 2.01
N TRP A 191 -3.27 -13.13 2.37
CA TRP A 191 -2.93 -14.00 3.49
C TRP A 191 -2.29 -15.28 2.96
N PHE A 192 -1.02 -15.50 3.30
CA PHE A 192 -0.31 -16.75 3.05
C PHE A 192 -0.19 -17.50 4.36
N ASN A 193 -1.02 -18.54 4.54
CA ASN A 193 -1.18 -19.24 5.80
C ASN A 193 -1.49 -18.26 6.95
N ASN A 194 -0.50 -17.94 7.76
CA ASN A 194 -0.63 -17.07 8.93
C ASN A 194 0.11 -15.73 8.78
N PHE A 195 0.65 -15.45 7.60
CA PHE A 195 1.38 -14.23 7.29
C PHE A 195 0.55 -13.34 6.37
N LEU A 196 0.46 -12.06 6.72
CA LEU A 196 -0.17 -11.05 5.90
C LEU A 196 0.89 -10.36 5.06
N VAL A 197 0.62 -10.21 3.77
CA VAL A 197 1.44 -9.38 2.89
C VAL A 197 0.62 -8.25 2.28
N LEU A 198 1.31 -7.14 2.04
CA LEU A 198 0.84 -5.98 1.30
C LEU A 198 1.44 -6.00 -0.11
N ILE A 199 0.60 -5.97 -1.12
CA ILE A 199 1.01 -5.85 -2.52
C ILE A 199 0.72 -4.43 -2.98
N ILE A 200 1.73 -3.76 -3.54
CA ILE A 200 1.61 -2.40 -4.08
C ILE A 200 1.57 -2.48 -5.61
N GLU A 201 0.48 -1.98 -6.21
CA GLU A 201 0.32 -1.93 -7.67
C GLU A 201 0.29 -0.49 -8.17
N PRO A 202 1.33 -0.01 -8.89
CA PRO A 202 1.34 1.30 -9.52
C PRO A 202 0.13 1.51 -10.42
N LYS A 203 -0.51 2.66 -10.27
CA LYS A 203 -1.64 3.13 -11.07
C LYS A 203 -1.56 4.63 -11.27
N TYR A 204 -2.47 5.16 -12.07
CA TYR A 204 -2.67 6.59 -12.23
C TYR A 204 -4.03 7.01 -11.70
N HIS A 205 -4.10 8.20 -11.12
CA HIS A 205 -5.34 8.90 -10.86
C HIS A 205 -5.38 10.14 -11.75
N TYR A 206 -6.54 10.44 -12.34
CA TYR A 206 -6.73 11.61 -13.17
C TYR A 206 -7.85 12.46 -12.58
N SER A 207 -7.61 13.76 -12.51
CA SER A 207 -8.54 14.74 -11.95
C SER A 207 -8.67 15.96 -12.86
N GLN A 208 -9.76 16.69 -12.71
CA GLN A 208 -10.01 17.92 -13.47
C GLN A 208 -9.29 19.13 -12.86
N ASP A 209 -9.23 19.19 -11.54
CA ASP A 209 -8.77 20.34 -10.73
C ASP A 209 -7.64 19.98 -9.74
N GLY A 210 -7.09 18.76 -9.84
CA GLY A 210 -6.11 18.22 -8.90
C GLY A 210 -6.73 17.41 -7.74
N LYS A 211 -8.06 17.34 -7.63
CA LYS A 211 -8.79 16.64 -6.55
C LYS A 211 -9.96 15.80 -7.08
N THR A 212 -10.85 16.42 -7.84
CA THR A 212 -12.08 15.85 -8.38
C THR A 212 -11.75 14.92 -9.53
N PRO A 213 -12.14 13.63 -9.46
CA PRO A 213 -11.80 12.65 -10.48
C PRO A 213 -12.31 13.08 -11.84
N LEU A 214 -11.61 12.68 -12.90
CA LEU A 214 -12.11 12.88 -14.25
C LEU A 214 -13.38 12.01 -14.45
N ASP A 215 -14.50 12.63 -14.78
CA ASP A 215 -15.79 11.93 -14.85
C ASP A 215 -15.93 10.99 -16.04
N ASN A 216 -15.24 11.26 -17.16
CA ASN A 216 -15.36 10.49 -18.39
C ASN A 216 -14.56 9.17 -18.35
N PRO A 217 -15.21 7.99 -18.19
CA PRO A 217 -14.50 6.71 -18.03
C PRO A 217 -13.81 6.24 -19.31
N ILE A 218 -14.36 6.57 -20.48
CA ILE A 218 -13.78 6.25 -21.80
C ILE A 218 -12.46 6.99 -21.95
N ARG A 219 -12.43 8.29 -21.60
CA ARG A 219 -11.21 9.11 -21.65
C ARG A 219 -10.14 8.56 -20.70
N ILE A 220 -10.50 8.18 -19.48
CA ILE A 220 -9.57 7.56 -18.51
C ILE A 220 -9.00 6.24 -19.03
N THR A 221 -9.85 5.40 -19.62
CA THR A 221 -9.44 4.11 -20.19
C THR A 221 -8.45 4.31 -21.32
N ARG A 222 -8.72 5.25 -22.24
CA ARG A 222 -7.81 5.62 -23.32
C ARG A 222 -6.45 6.10 -22.80
N LEU A 223 -6.45 6.99 -21.81
CA LEU A 223 -5.21 7.49 -21.18
C LEU A 223 -4.42 6.36 -20.52
N ASN A 224 -5.08 5.48 -19.78
CA ASN A 224 -4.41 4.32 -19.17
C ASN A 224 -3.83 3.37 -20.22
N ASN A 225 -4.52 3.12 -21.33
CA ASN A 225 -4.03 2.25 -22.40
C ASN A 225 -2.82 2.86 -23.10
N GLN A 226 -2.84 4.17 -23.40
CA GLN A 226 -1.68 4.87 -23.95
C GLN A 226 -0.45 4.78 -23.03
N ILE A 227 -0.67 4.88 -21.73
CA ILE A 227 0.40 4.70 -20.75
C ILE A 227 0.88 3.24 -20.75
N LYS A 228 -0.01 2.25 -20.68
CA LYS A 228 0.40 0.84 -20.71
C LYS A 228 1.22 0.47 -21.94
N VAL A 229 0.89 1.03 -23.10
CA VAL A 229 1.65 0.81 -24.35
C VAL A 229 3.04 1.45 -24.30
N SER A 230 3.16 2.64 -23.70
CA SER A 230 4.43 3.36 -23.62
C SER A 230 5.31 2.93 -22.42
N GLU A 231 4.69 2.53 -21.32
CA GLU A 231 5.33 2.08 -20.08
C GLU A 231 5.43 0.55 -20.06
N ARG A 232 6.49 0.03 -20.68
CA ARG A 232 6.89 -1.38 -20.56
C ARG A 232 7.38 -1.71 -19.14
N ASN A 233 7.78 -2.96 -18.90
CA ASN A 233 8.21 -3.49 -17.59
C ASN A 233 9.25 -2.62 -16.86
N SER A 234 10.19 -1.99 -17.58
CA SER A 234 11.19 -1.11 -16.96
C SER A 234 10.54 0.08 -16.24
N GLN A 235 9.51 0.70 -16.81
CA GLN A 235 8.84 1.83 -16.17
C GLN A 235 8.02 1.40 -14.95
N TYR A 236 7.39 0.24 -15.02
CA TYR A 236 6.73 -0.36 -13.86
C TYR A 236 7.70 -0.55 -12.68
N ASN A 237 8.88 -1.11 -12.95
CA ASN A 237 9.93 -1.29 -11.94
C ASN A 237 10.43 0.05 -11.39
N ASN A 238 10.52 1.08 -12.24
CA ASN A 238 10.87 2.44 -11.80
C ASN A 238 9.79 3.02 -10.88
N HIS A 239 8.50 2.79 -11.17
CA HIS A 239 7.40 3.24 -10.31
C HIS A 239 7.50 2.59 -8.93
N ILE A 240 7.62 1.26 -8.89
CA ILE A 240 7.81 0.51 -7.63
C ILE A 240 9.02 1.07 -6.90
N THR A 241 10.19 1.12 -7.52
CA THR A 241 11.44 1.59 -6.87
C THR A 241 11.30 2.99 -6.30
N SER A 242 10.75 3.93 -7.07
CA SER A 242 10.54 5.31 -6.62
C SER A 242 9.55 5.40 -5.45
N LEU A 243 8.45 4.65 -5.52
CA LEU A 243 7.44 4.63 -4.47
C LEU A 243 8.01 3.99 -3.20
N THR A 244 8.60 2.80 -3.29
CA THR A 244 9.14 2.10 -2.11
C THR A 244 10.24 2.91 -1.45
N SER A 245 11.14 3.53 -2.22
CA SER A 245 12.16 4.43 -1.68
C SER A 245 11.57 5.66 -1.00
N TYR A 246 10.47 6.22 -1.50
CA TYR A 246 9.78 7.36 -0.89
C TYR A 246 9.07 6.99 0.43
N LEU A 247 8.51 5.78 0.51
CA LEU A 247 7.86 5.30 1.73
C LEU A 247 8.87 5.00 2.84
N GLY A 248 10.04 4.45 2.50
CA GLY A 248 11.15 4.22 3.44
C GLY A 248 12.21 3.22 2.98
N GLY A 249 12.23 2.86 1.69
CA GLY A 249 13.19 1.92 1.12
C GLY A 249 12.71 0.47 1.23
N ASN A 250 13.56 -0.39 1.78
CA ASN A 250 13.28 -1.82 1.92
C ASN A 250 12.42 -2.14 3.13
N SER A 251 12.30 -1.22 4.08
CA SER A 251 11.41 -1.39 5.22
C SER A 251 10.94 -0.05 5.75
N TRP A 252 9.73 0.01 6.26
CA TRP A 252 9.18 1.24 6.82
C TRP A 252 8.14 0.93 7.90
N ARG A 253 7.93 1.88 8.81
CA ARG A 253 6.98 1.73 9.93
C ARG A 253 5.80 2.68 9.75
N SER A 254 4.60 2.17 10.04
CA SER A 254 3.40 2.97 10.23
C SER A 254 3.08 3.04 11.70
N THR A 255 3.33 4.20 12.32
CA THR A 255 3.02 4.47 13.72
C THR A 255 1.78 5.35 13.84
N ASP A 256 0.90 5.06 14.79
CA ASP A 256 -0.20 5.95 15.19
C ASP A 256 0.08 6.68 16.52
N GLY A 257 1.32 6.60 17.02
CA GLY A 257 1.71 7.11 18.34
C GLY A 257 1.52 6.12 19.48
N PHE A 258 0.80 5.02 19.24
CA PHE A 258 0.46 4.02 20.25
C PHE A 258 0.97 2.62 19.91
N SER A 259 1.01 2.29 18.62
CA SER A 259 1.50 1.03 18.10
C SER A 259 2.15 1.20 16.74
N ASP A 260 3.06 0.27 16.44
CA ASP A 260 3.85 0.28 15.23
C ASP A 260 3.60 -0.97 14.39
N ILE A 261 3.40 -0.77 13.09
CA ILE A 261 3.38 -1.86 12.11
C ILE A 261 4.59 -1.70 11.20
N LEU A 262 5.38 -2.76 11.07
CA LEU A 262 6.57 -2.79 10.23
C LEU A 262 6.26 -3.49 8.91
N PHE A 263 6.55 -2.82 7.81
CA PHE A 263 6.44 -3.35 6.46
C PHE A 263 7.85 -3.65 5.95
N LYS A 264 8.15 -4.91 5.61
CA LYS A 264 9.44 -5.31 5.05
C LYS A 264 9.25 -5.80 3.63
N ARG A 265 10.03 -5.26 2.70
CA ARG A 265 10.01 -5.69 1.31
C ARG A 265 10.55 -7.11 1.21
N ASN A 266 9.82 -7.98 0.52
CA ASN A 266 10.29 -9.32 0.24
C ASN A 266 11.22 -9.32 -0.98
N PHE A 267 12.28 -10.12 -0.89
CA PHE A 267 13.19 -10.39 -2.00
C PHE A 267 13.12 -11.88 -2.33
N PHE A 268 13.03 -12.19 -3.62
CA PHE A 268 13.00 -13.56 -4.08
C PHE A 268 14.28 -13.84 -4.84
N GLU A 269 14.99 -14.88 -4.42
CA GLU A 269 16.09 -15.41 -5.20
C GLU A 269 15.53 -16.33 -6.27
N VAL A 270 15.79 -15.99 -7.53
CA VAL A 270 15.49 -16.87 -8.65
C VAL A 270 16.78 -17.38 -9.24
N SER A 271 16.76 -18.60 -9.74
CA SER A 271 17.85 -19.15 -10.54
C SER A 271 17.44 -19.11 -12.00
N PHE A 272 18.30 -18.54 -12.84
CA PHE A 272 18.12 -18.53 -14.28
C PHE A 272 19.02 -19.58 -14.95
N GLY A 273 18.57 -20.04 -16.11
CA GLY A 273 19.30 -20.98 -16.97
C GLY A 273 18.48 -22.22 -17.29
N ILE A 274 18.60 -22.70 -18.53
CA ILE A 274 18.11 -24.01 -18.93
C ILE A 274 19.14 -25.01 -18.38
N ARG A 275 18.71 -26.04 -17.64
CA ARG A 275 19.59 -27.18 -17.34
C ARG A 275 20.13 -27.67 -18.68
N GLU A 276 21.45 -27.69 -18.87
CA GLU A 276 21.99 -28.51 -19.95
C GLU A 276 21.56 -29.95 -19.64
N LEU A 277 20.55 -30.43 -20.37
CA LEU A 277 20.12 -31.82 -20.33
C LEU A 277 21.35 -32.62 -20.72
N ASN A 278 22.02 -33.20 -19.73
CA ASN A 278 23.07 -34.16 -19.97
C ASN A 278 22.34 -35.35 -20.63
N PRO A 279 22.62 -35.70 -21.90
CA PRO A 279 21.81 -36.71 -22.62
C PRO A 279 21.89 -38.11 -21.99
N LYS A 280 22.71 -38.29 -20.95
CA LYS A 280 22.89 -39.53 -20.19
C LYS A 280 22.08 -39.61 -18.88
N ARG A 281 21.26 -38.62 -18.54
CA ARG A 281 20.36 -38.67 -17.37
C ARG A 281 18.96 -38.19 -17.73
N VAL A 282 18.32 -38.91 -18.65
CA VAL A 282 16.86 -38.89 -18.82
C VAL A 282 16.31 -39.95 -17.87
N PHE A 283 16.23 -39.65 -16.57
CA PHE A 283 15.39 -40.42 -15.64
C PHE A 283 14.91 -39.49 -14.52
N ASP A 284 13.59 -39.42 -14.38
CA ASP A 284 12.82 -38.89 -13.25
C ASP A 284 12.70 -37.36 -13.04
N GLU A 285 12.28 -36.60 -14.07
CA GLU A 285 11.77 -35.23 -13.86
C GLU A 285 10.26 -35.16 -13.55
N GLU A 286 9.47 -36.22 -13.81
CA GLU A 286 8.04 -36.24 -13.44
C GLU A 286 7.83 -36.36 -11.91
N THR A 287 8.74 -36.99 -11.18
CA THR A 287 8.63 -37.17 -9.72
C THR A 287 8.97 -35.91 -8.92
N GLN A 288 9.78 -34.98 -9.47
CA GLN A 288 10.17 -33.74 -8.78
C GLN A 288 9.16 -32.59 -8.98
N GLN A 289 8.36 -32.58 -10.04
CA GLN A 289 7.32 -31.56 -10.21
C GLN A 289 6.10 -31.79 -9.31
N LEU A 290 5.81 -33.03 -8.94
CA LEU A 290 4.71 -33.36 -8.02
C LEU A 290 5.05 -33.06 -6.56
N SER A 291 6.33 -33.11 -6.15
CA SER A 291 6.74 -32.80 -4.76
C SER A 291 6.76 -31.30 -4.43
N LEU A 292 6.38 -30.42 -5.36
CA LEU A 292 6.19 -28.98 -5.12
C LEU A 292 4.77 -28.64 -4.65
N PHE A 293 3.88 -29.63 -4.63
CA PHE A 293 2.46 -29.47 -4.28
C PHE A 293 1.99 -30.38 -3.12
N ASP A 294 2.90 -31.07 -2.45
CA ASP A 294 2.65 -31.76 -1.17
C ASP A 294 3.27 -31.00 0.01
#